data_AF-A0A4U5PC55-F1
#
_entry.id   AF-A0A4U5PC55-F1
#
_cell.length_a   1.000
_cell.length_b   1.000
_cell.length_c   1.000
_cell.angle_alpha   90.00
_cell.angle_beta   90.00
_cell.angle_gamma   90.00
#
_symmetry.space_group_name_H-M   'P 1'
#
loop_
_entity.id
_entity.type
_entity.pdbx_description
1 polymer ?
#
loop_
_entity_poly.entity_id
_entity_poly.type
_entity_poly.pdbx_seq_one_letter_code
_entity_poly.pdbx_strand_id
1 'polypeptide(L)'
;MNTVTLAALLACSVTFASALDCYQCDDIKNPECLSHYEKHLKPCENLTFGKFIDKEAIGCRKIVQLIGETTSIVRECAYTGEKYNGKKITGTSAVTIYLYQCSGDKCNSATALSTSLGVAALAVAALFARF
;
A
#
# COMPACT_ATOMS: atom_id res chain seq x y z
N MET A 1 47.28 -6.12 -23.50
CA MET A 1 45.85 -5.87 -23.21
C MET A 1 45.25 -5.17 -24.41
N ASN A 2 44.42 -5.87 -25.18
CA ASN A 2 43.85 -5.33 -26.42
C ASN A 2 42.77 -4.29 -26.09
N THR A 3 42.83 -3.13 -26.74
CA THR A 3 41.79 -2.09 -26.68
C THR A 3 40.39 -2.63 -27.03
N VAL A 4 40.34 -3.73 -27.78
CA VAL A 4 39.12 -4.46 -28.15
C VAL A 4 38.41 -5.09 -26.93
N THR A 5 39.14 -5.53 -25.90
CA THR A 5 38.51 -6.15 -24.72
C THR A 5 37.86 -5.13 -23.78
N LEU A 6 38.32 -3.87 -23.78
CA LEU A 6 37.73 -2.81 -22.95
C LEU A 6 36.41 -2.28 -23.54
N ALA A 7 36.31 -2.25 -24.88
CA ALA A 7 35.09 -1.83 -25.58
C ALA A 7 33.95 -2.84 -25.48
N ALA A 8 34.25 -4.14 -25.34
CA ALA A 8 33.24 -5.19 -25.17
C ALA A 8 32.64 -5.26 -23.75
N LEU A 9 33.34 -4.72 -22.74
CA LEU A 9 32.84 -4.61 -21.36
C LEU A 9 31.92 -3.40 -21.13
N LEU A 10 31.83 -2.50 -22.11
CA LEU A 10 30.90 -1.38 -22.12
C LEU A 10 29.55 -1.74 -22.80
N ALA A 11 29.21 -3.03 -22.83
CA ALA A 11 27.92 -3.51 -23.31
C ALA A 11 26.83 -3.17 -22.27
N CYS A 12 26.24 -2.00 -22.42
CA CYS A 12 24.86 -1.65 -22.05
C CYS A 12 24.29 -2.39 -20.83
N SER A 13 24.60 -1.90 -19.63
CA SER A 13 23.70 -2.07 -18.50
C SER A 13 22.45 -1.20 -18.74
N VAL A 14 21.51 -1.71 -19.53
CA VAL A 14 20.17 -1.11 -19.66
C VAL A 14 19.46 -1.39 -18.34
N THR A 15 19.52 -0.45 -17.41
CA THR A 15 18.70 -0.53 -16.19
C THR A 15 17.26 -0.24 -16.61
N PHE A 16 16.45 -1.30 -16.77
CA PHE A 16 15.01 -1.14 -16.92
C PHE A 16 14.46 -0.62 -15.59
N ALA A 17 14.09 0.66 -15.54
CA ALA A 17 13.32 1.19 -14.43
C ALA A 17 11.92 0.57 -14.50
N SER A 18 11.63 -0.40 -13.63
CA SER A 18 10.28 -0.93 -13.48
C SER A 18 9.44 0.09 -12.72
N ALA A 19 8.30 0.50 -13.28
CA ALA A 19 7.32 1.30 -12.55
C ALA A 19 6.77 0.49 -11.37
N LEU A 20 6.66 1.11 -10.20
CA LEU A 20 6.11 0.51 -8.99
C LEU A 20 4.64 0.10 -9.24
N ASP A 21 4.25 -1.12 -8.86
CA ASP A 21 2.87 -1.57 -8.97
C ASP A 21 2.12 -1.47 -7.63
N CYS A 22 0.94 -0.85 -7.61
CA CYS A 22 0.11 -0.74 -6.42
C CYS A 22 -1.34 -1.14 -6.72
N TYR A 23 -2.08 -1.56 -5.69
CA TYR A 23 -3.54 -1.63 -5.81
C TYR A 23 -4.10 -0.21 -5.81
N GLN A 24 -4.95 0.09 -6.79
CA GLN A 24 -5.48 1.43 -7.04
C GLN A 24 -7.01 1.41 -7.15
N CYS A 25 -7.70 1.65 -6.04
CA CYS A 25 -9.17 1.61 -5.97
C CYS A 25 -9.74 2.45 -4.82
N ASP A 26 -11.03 2.76 -4.95
CA ASP A 26 -11.86 3.49 -3.98
C ASP A 26 -13.14 2.68 -3.79
N ASP A 27 -13.43 2.29 -2.55
CA ASP A 27 -14.57 1.43 -2.21
C ASP A 27 -15.94 2.10 -2.37
N ILE A 28 -16.00 3.43 -2.32
CA ILE A 28 -17.24 4.18 -2.57
C ILE A 28 -17.64 4.02 -4.03
N LYS A 29 -16.68 4.02 -4.95
CA LYS A 29 -16.91 3.86 -6.40
C LYS A 29 -16.91 2.40 -6.84
N ASN A 30 -16.08 1.58 -6.22
CA ASN A 30 -15.90 0.17 -6.56
C ASN A 30 -15.98 -0.65 -5.26
N PRO A 31 -17.18 -1.10 -4.84
CA PRO A 31 -17.36 -1.82 -3.59
C PRO A 31 -16.46 -3.06 -3.44
N GLU A 32 -16.07 -3.67 -4.57
CA GLU A 32 -15.14 -4.80 -4.60
C GLU A 32 -13.72 -4.45 -4.11
N CYS A 33 -13.36 -3.16 -3.95
CA CYS A 33 -12.09 -2.74 -3.34
C CYS A 33 -11.96 -3.19 -1.87
N LEU A 34 -13.07 -3.54 -1.19
CA LEU A 34 -13.01 -4.07 0.17
C LEU A 34 -12.46 -5.51 0.21
N SER A 35 -12.87 -6.35 -0.75
CA SER A 35 -12.65 -7.81 -0.71
C SER A 35 -11.91 -8.39 -1.91
N HIS A 36 -11.79 -7.66 -3.01
CA HIS A 36 -11.19 -8.06 -4.29
C HIS A 36 -10.34 -6.93 -4.90
N TYR A 37 -9.62 -6.19 -4.05
CA TYR A 37 -8.75 -5.08 -4.49
C TYR A 37 -7.65 -5.54 -5.45
N GLU A 38 -7.33 -6.83 -5.47
CA GLU A 38 -6.31 -7.43 -6.31
C GLU A 38 -6.57 -7.24 -7.82
N LYS A 39 -7.85 -7.13 -8.21
CA LYS A 39 -8.25 -6.83 -9.59
C LYS A 39 -7.86 -5.43 -10.04
N HIS A 40 -7.53 -4.54 -9.11
CA HIS A 40 -7.18 -3.15 -9.36
C HIS A 40 -5.67 -2.89 -9.24
N LEU A 41 -4.85 -3.93 -9.43
CA LEU A 41 -3.41 -3.78 -9.54
C LEU A 41 -3.04 -3.04 -10.84
N LYS A 42 -2.33 -1.92 -10.70
CA LYS A 42 -1.89 -1.09 -11.83
C LYS A 42 -0.51 -0.49 -11.55
N PRO A 43 0.29 -0.22 -12.59
CA PRO A 43 1.52 0.54 -12.44
C PRO A 43 1.22 1.96 -11.96
N CYS A 44 2.13 2.50 -11.16
CA CYS A 44 2.09 3.88 -10.71
C CYS A 44 2.61 4.80 -11.80
N GLU A 45 1.71 5.54 -12.43
CA GLU A 45 2.03 6.52 -13.45
C GLU A 45 2.55 7.81 -12.83
N ASN A 46 3.32 8.61 -13.58
CA ASN A 46 3.67 9.95 -13.11
C ASN A 46 2.42 10.83 -13.09
N LEU A 47 2.29 11.65 -12.04
CA LEU A 47 1.17 12.58 -11.94
C LEU A 47 1.27 13.64 -13.03
N THR A 48 0.14 13.98 -13.65
CA THR A 48 0.03 15.00 -14.70
C THR A 48 -0.39 16.37 -14.14
N PHE A 49 -0.72 16.45 -12.86
CA PHE A 49 -1.17 17.67 -12.20
C PHE A 49 -0.82 17.72 -10.71
N GLY A 50 -0.85 18.92 -10.14
CA GLY A 50 -0.63 19.15 -8.71
C GLY A 50 0.84 19.32 -8.33
N LYS A 51 1.11 19.28 -7.02
CA LYS A 51 2.43 19.60 -6.44
C LYS A 51 3.53 18.60 -6.78
N PHE A 52 3.17 17.39 -7.18
CA PHE A 52 4.10 16.27 -7.41
C PHE A 52 4.08 15.80 -8.88
N ILE A 53 3.81 16.73 -9.80
CA ILE A 53 3.92 16.49 -11.24
C ILE A 53 5.33 15.96 -11.59
N ASP A 54 5.39 15.01 -12.51
CA ASP A 54 6.63 14.37 -12.97
C ASP A 54 7.48 13.71 -11.87
N LYS A 55 6.90 13.44 -10.69
CA LYS A 55 7.54 12.64 -9.65
C LYS A 55 7.12 11.20 -9.76
N GLU A 56 8.10 10.32 -9.65
CA GLU A 56 7.87 8.88 -9.53
C GLU A 56 7.24 8.54 -8.17
N ALA A 57 6.41 7.50 -8.16
CA ALA A 57 5.86 6.99 -6.92
C ALA A 57 6.98 6.37 -6.05
N ILE A 58 6.97 6.70 -4.76
CA ILE A 58 7.93 6.23 -3.76
C ILE A 58 7.40 5.03 -2.95
N GLY A 59 6.16 4.62 -3.20
CA GLY A 59 5.50 3.56 -2.46
C GLY A 59 4.02 3.43 -2.79
N CYS A 60 3.34 2.53 -2.06
CA CYS A 60 1.89 2.40 -2.10
C CYS A 60 1.29 2.99 -0.82
N ARG A 61 0.05 3.48 -0.92
CA ARG A 61 -0.72 4.01 0.20
C ARG A 61 -2.05 3.29 0.33
N LYS A 62 -2.48 3.14 1.57
CA LYS A 62 -3.84 2.79 1.94
C LYS A 62 -4.36 3.83 2.93
N ILE A 63 -5.55 4.33 2.63
CA ILE A 63 -6.24 5.35 3.40
C ILE A 63 -7.50 4.68 3.95
N VAL A 64 -7.67 4.71 5.27
CA VAL A 64 -8.90 4.25 5.94
C VAL A 64 -9.58 5.47 6.53
N GLN A 65 -10.79 5.77 6.07
CA GLN A 65 -11.57 6.92 6.49
C GLN A 65 -12.76 6.45 7.32
N LEU A 66 -12.92 6.99 8.52
CA LEU A 66 -14.07 6.75 9.38
C LEU A 66 -14.90 8.05 9.37
N ILE A 67 -16.09 7.98 8.81
CA ILE A 67 -17.04 9.10 8.68
C ILE A 67 -18.30 8.70 9.44
N GLY A 68 -18.42 9.15 10.69
CA GLY A 68 -19.45 8.64 11.60
C GLY A 68 -19.29 7.13 11.84
N GLU A 69 -20.30 6.35 11.45
CA GLU A 69 -20.29 4.87 11.54
C GLU A 69 -19.80 4.19 10.26
N THR A 70 -19.58 4.95 9.19
CA THR A 70 -19.17 4.40 7.89
C THR A 70 -17.65 4.38 7.78
N THR A 71 -17.10 3.24 7.36
CA THR A 71 -15.68 3.12 6.99
C THR A 71 -15.55 3.08 5.48
N SER A 72 -14.65 3.88 4.92
CA SER A 72 -14.23 3.84 3.52
C SER A 72 -12.73 3.54 3.41
N ILE A 73 -12.35 2.88 2.32
CA ILE A 73 -10.98 2.50 1.98
C ILE A 73 -10.61 3.01 0.60
N VAL A 74 -9.50 3.74 0.53
CA VAL A 74 -8.83 4.10 -0.72
C VAL A 74 -7.43 3.49 -0.74
N ARG A 75 -7.06 2.91 -1.89
CA ARG A 75 -5.72 2.42 -2.18
C ARG A 75 -5.18 3.20 -3.38
N GLU A 76 -3.98 3.73 -3.26
CA GLU A 76 -3.36 4.59 -4.28
C GLU A 76 -1.83 4.49 -4.27
N CYS A 77 -1.19 5.03 -5.29
CA CYS A 77 0.26 5.25 -5.31
C CYS A 77 0.64 6.42 -4.40
N ALA A 78 1.77 6.31 -3.70
CA ALA A 78 2.31 7.36 -2.85
C ALA A 78 3.45 8.09 -3.57
N TYR A 79 3.32 9.40 -3.75
CA TYR A 79 4.37 10.26 -4.33
C TYR A 79 5.07 11.10 -3.26
N THR A 80 4.67 10.93 -2.00
CA THR A 80 5.01 11.83 -0.89
C THR A 80 4.96 11.10 0.44
N GLY A 81 5.58 11.69 1.46
CA GLY A 81 5.52 11.17 2.81
C GLY A 81 6.49 10.02 3.06
N GLU A 82 6.47 9.51 4.29
CA GLU A 82 7.34 8.44 4.76
C GLU A 82 6.56 7.12 4.91
N LYS A 83 7.16 6.12 5.56
CA LYS A 83 6.48 4.90 5.99
C LYS A 83 5.47 5.23 7.10
N TYR A 84 4.25 5.58 6.71
CA TYR A 84 3.15 5.74 7.67
C TYR A 84 2.61 4.37 8.07
N ASN A 85 2.48 4.13 9.36
CA ASN A 85 1.85 2.93 9.89
C ASN A 85 0.71 3.33 10.83
N GLY A 86 -0.43 3.69 10.25
CA GLY A 86 -1.60 4.13 11.01
C GLY A 86 -1.52 5.58 11.48
N LYS A 87 -0.87 6.47 10.73
CA LYS A 87 -0.83 7.89 11.06
C LYS A 87 -2.25 8.45 11.04
N LYS A 88 -2.75 8.85 12.21
CA LYS A 88 -4.06 9.46 12.37
C LYS A 88 -4.03 10.92 11.93
N ILE A 89 -4.89 11.27 10.99
CA ILE A 89 -5.21 12.65 10.61
C ILE A 89 -6.67 12.87 11.00
N THR A 90 -6.90 13.82 11.90
CA THR A 90 -8.26 14.19 12.31
C THR A 90 -8.69 15.37 11.46
N GLY A 91 -9.84 15.24 10.80
CA GLY A 91 -10.48 16.32 10.06
C GLY A 91 -11.39 17.13 10.99
N THR A 92 -12.66 17.25 10.61
CA THR A 92 -13.72 17.71 11.52
C THR A 92 -14.02 16.64 12.57
N SER A 93 -14.82 16.97 13.60
CA SER A 93 -15.15 16.06 14.71
C SER A 93 -15.72 14.70 14.28
N ALA A 94 -16.25 14.58 13.06
CA ALA A 94 -16.89 13.37 12.54
C ALA A 94 -16.00 12.56 11.56
N VAL A 95 -14.81 13.06 11.19
CA VAL A 95 -13.95 12.41 10.19
C VAL A 95 -12.58 12.09 10.77
N THR A 96 -12.29 10.80 10.86
CA THR A 96 -10.96 10.29 11.24
C THR A 96 -10.33 9.55 10.07
N ILE A 97 -9.11 9.91 9.68
CA ILE A 97 -8.37 9.27 8.60
C ILE A 97 -7.15 8.57 9.18
N TYR A 98 -6.92 7.31 8.81
CA TYR A 98 -5.68 6.59 9.07
C TYR A 98 -4.92 6.38 7.77
N LEU A 99 -3.68 6.87 7.73
CA LEU A 99 -2.78 6.68 6.61
C LEU A 99 -1.80 5.54 6.88
N TYR A 100 -1.71 4.63 5.92
CA TYR A 100 -0.70 3.59 5.84
C TYR A 100 0.07 3.75 4.53
N GLN A 101 1.39 3.68 4.59
CA GLN A 101 2.26 3.82 3.43
C GLN A 101 3.45 2.87 3.57
N CYS A 102 3.75 2.18 2.48
CA CYS A 102 4.77 1.15 2.39
C CYS A 102 5.55 1.31 1.09
N SER A 103 6.70 0.64 0.98
CA SER A 103 7.56 0.69 -0.21
C SER A 103 7.65 -0.71 -0.83
N GLY A 104 7.73 -0.77 -2.16
CA GLY A 104 7.74 -2.02 -2.92
C GLY A 104 6.38 -2.38 -3.51
N ASP A 105 6.39 -3.26 -4.50
CA ASP A 105 5.19 -3.63 -5.26
C ASP A 105 4.12 -4.27 -4.37
N LYS A 106 2.86 -3.91 -4.61
CA LYS A 106 1.66 -4.55 -4.05
C LYS A 106 1.60 -4.51 -2.52
N CYS A 107 2.39 -3.65 -1.87
CA CYS A 107 2.53 -3.66 -0.42
C CYS A 107 1.28 -3.12 0.32
N ASN A 108 0.36 -2.44 -0.37
CA ASN A 108 -0.88 -1.89 0.19
C ASN A 108 -2.06 -2.89 0.21
N SER A 109 -1.78 -4.20 0.23
CA SER A 109 -2.79 -5.27 0.32
C SER A 109 -3.54 -5.27 1.64
N ALA A 110 -2.83 -5.04 2.76
CA ALA A 110 -3.33 -5.27 4.11
C ALA A 110 -4.75 -4.72 4.31
N THR A 111 -5.73 -5.61 4.54
CA THR A 111 -7.11 -5.24 4.85
C THR A 111 -7.20 -4.68 6.26
N ALA A 112 -8.15 -3.78 6.52
CA ALA A 112 -8.40 -3.31 7.87
C ALA A 112 -9.06 -4.50 8.58
N LEU A 113 -8.25 -5.39 9.17
CA LEU A 113 -8.79 -6.46 9.98
C LEU A 113 -9.40 -5.78 11.21
N SER A 114 -10.73 -5.69 11.25
CA SER A 114 -11.45 -5.61 12.50
C SER A 114 -11.00 -6.83 13.31
N THR A 115 -10.15 -6.61 14.30
CA THR A 115 -9.68 -7.64 15.22
C THR A 115 -10.85 -8.07 16.10
N SER A 116 -11.71 -8.95 15.59
CA SER A 116 -12.63 -9.70 16.43
C SER A 116 -11.81 -10.70 17.24
N LEU A 117 -12.01 -10.67 18.56
CA LEU A 117 -11.29 -11.43 19.56
C LEU A 117 -11.36 -12.94 19.29
N GLY A 118 -10.38 -13.50 18.59
CA GLY A 118 -10.31 -14.94 18.28
C GLY A 118 -9.12 -15.69 18.86
N VAL A 119 -8.24 -15.05 19.64
CA VAL A 119 -6.97 -15.66 20.10
C VAL A 119 -7.04 -16.23 21.53
N ALA A 120 -8.16 -16.08 22.24
CA ALA A 120 -8.28 -16.58 23.62
C ALA A 120 -8.57 -18.09 23.74
N ALA A 121 -8.82 -18.82 22.66
CA ALA A 121 -9.25 -20.22 22.73
C ALA A 121 -8.10 -21.25 22.91
N LEU A 122 -6.84 -20.89 22.61
CA LEU A 122 -5.71 -21.84 22.70
C LEU A 122 -5.09 -21.94 24.11
N ALA A 123 -5.35 -20.97 25.00
CA ALA A 123 -4.84 -21.02 26.37
C ALA A 123 -5.68 -21.92 27.30
N VAL A 124 -6.96 -22.13 26.98
CA VAL A 124 -7.89 -22.89 27.83
C VAL A 124 -7.73 -24.40 27.62
N ALA A 125 -7.44 -24.86 26.40
CA ALA A 125 -7.20 -26.29 26.13
C ALA A 125 -5.94 -26.83 26.85
N ALA A 126 -4.93 -25.99 27.09
CA ALA A 126 -3.72 -26.39 27.83
C ALA A 126 -3.95 -26.55 29.35
N LEU A 127 -5.01 -25.94 29.90
CA LEU A 127 -5.40 -26.11 31.30
C LEU A 127 -6.25 -27.37 31.51
N PHE A 128 -7.06 -27.76 30.53
CA PHE A 128 -7.88 -28.98 30.60
C PHE A 128 -7.14 -30.25 30.14
N ALA A 129 -6.01 -30.14 29.43
CA ALA A 129 -5.15 -31.28 29.10
C ALA A 129 -4.21 -31.71 30.25
N ARG A 130 -4.35 -31.11 31.44
CA ARG A 130 -3.58 -31.44 32.65
C ARG A 130 -4.42 -31.97 33.81
N PHE A 131 -5.67 -32.36 33.56
CA PHE A 131 -6.51 -33.13 34.48
C PHE A 131 -6.88 -34.48 33.85
#